data_AF-A0A6P5SLN2-F1
#
_entry.id   AF-A0A6P5SLN2-F1
#
_cell.length_a   1.000
_cell.length_b   1.000
_cell.length_c   1.000
_cell.angle_alpha   90.00
_cell.angle_beta   90.00
_cell.angle_gamma   90.00
#
_symmetry.space_group_name_H-M   'P 1'
#
loop_
_entity.id
_entity.type
_entity.pdbx_description
1 polymer ?
#
loop_
_entity_poly.entity_id
_entity_poly.type
_entity_poly.pdbx_seq_one_letter_code
_entity_poly.pdbx_strand_id
1 'polypeptide(L)'
;MNLMGQTILPVFYHVDPSEVRKKADSGEAFSKHEEAFKDNKQNVQRWRDALTQVSNLSGWHLQDDYESKVIQDIVGKIFTELNQPISSVATDLVGMDSRVKEMLSCLDMGLHKVCVIGILGIGGIGKTTVARVVYERICAQFEACSFLANVRI
;
A
#
# COMPACT_ATOMS: atom_id res chain seq x y z
N MET A 1 -4.50 -10.74 4.53
CA MET A 1 -4.10 -12.13 4.85
C MET A 1 -2.86 -12.42 4.00
N ASN A 2 -1.78 -12.93 4.60
CA ASN A 2 -0.50 -13.14 3.93
C ASN A 2 -0.45 -14.59 3.43
N LEU A 3 -0.75 -14.81 2.15
CA LEU A 3 -0.63 -16.12 1.52
C LEU A 3 0.77 -16.17 0.90
N MET A 4 1.68 -16.90 1.53
CA MET A 4 3.05 -17.16 1.02
C MET A 4 3.95 -15.92 0.84
N GLY A 5 3.84 -14.92 1.71
CA GLY A 5 4.68 -13.72 1.66
C GLY A 5 4.22 -12.68 0.64
N GLN A 6 3.08 -12.90 -0.03
CA GLN A 6 2.48 -11.96 -0.96
C GLN A 6 1.27 -11.26 -0.33
N THR A 7 1.24 -9.94 -0.45
CA THR A 7 0.09 -9.12 -0.04
C THR A 7 -0.92 -9.05 -1.17
N ILE A 8 -2.14 -9.52 -0.92
CA ILE A 8 -3.26 -9.44 -1.86
C ILE A 8 -4.20 -8.30 -1.44
N LEU A 9 -4.53 -7.44 -2.40
CA LEU A 9 -5.31 -6.22 -2.22
C LEU A 9 -6.51 -6.24 -3.20
N PRO A 10 -7.67 -6.82 -2.81
CA PRO A 10 -8.80 -6.93 -3.71
C PRO A 10 -9.51 -5.60 -3.94
N VAL A 11 -9.94 -5.39 -5.18
CA VAL A 11 -10.77 -4.27 -5.61
C VAL A 11 -12.04 -4.82 -6.24
N PHE A 12 -13.18 -4.51 -5.64
CA PHE A 12 -14.50 -4.94 -6.09
C PHE A 12 -15.16 -3.78 -6.84
N TYR A 13 -15.15 -3.85 -8.17
CA TYR A 13 -15.64 -2.79 -9.06
C TYR A 13 -17.08 -3.06 -9.49
N HIS A 14 -18.00 -2.18 -9.07
CA HIS A 14 -19.45 -2.30 -9.27
C HIS A 14 -20.02 -3.69 -8.95
N VAL A 15 -19.46 -4.33 -7.93
CA VAL A 15 -19.91 -5.65 -7.46
C VAL A 15 -19.71 -5.73 -5.95
N ASP A 16 -20.73 -6.23 -5.26
CA ASP A 16 -20.62 -6.45 -3.83
C ASP A 16 -19.80 -7.73 -3.57
N PRO A 17 -18.82 -7.72 -2.65
CA PRO A 17 -18.03 -8.91 -2.31
C PRO A 17 -18.88 -10.13 -1.91
N SER A 18 -20.06 -9.92 -1.32
CA SER A 18 -21.01 -10.97 -0.98
C SER A 18 -21.65 -11.62 -2.21
N GLU A 19 -21.86 -10.87 -3.30
CA GLU A 19 -22.31 -11.44 -4.57
C GLU A 19 -21.21 -12.26 -5.22
N VAL A 20 -19.95 -11.82 -5.12
CA VAL A 20 -18.80 -12.59 -5.57
C VAL A 20 -18.71 -13.93 -4.83
N ARG A 21 -18.92 -13.94 -3.50
CA ARG A 21 -19.01 -15.18 -2.71
C ARG A 21 -20.12 -16.11 -3.19
N LYS A 22 -21.34 -15.59 -3.36
CA LYS A 22 -22.49 -16.38 -3.83
C LYS A 22 -22.27 -16.96 -5.23
N LYS A 23 -21.64 -16.18 -6.13
CA LYS A 23 -21.30 -16.62 -7.48
C LYS A 23 -20.16 -17.64 -7.49
N ALA A 24 -19.21 -17.57 -6.55
CA ALA A 24 -18.24 -18.63 -6.36
C ALA A 24 -18.93 -19.92 -5.91
N ASP A 25 -19.94 -19.86 -5.03
CA ASP A 25 -20.63 -21.05 -4.54
C ASP A 25 -21.59 -21.67 -5.57
N SER A 26 -22.26 -20.86 -6.39
CA SER A 26 -23.38 -21.33 -7.24
C SER A 26 -23.59 -20.56 -8.55
N GLY A 27 -22.62 -19.76 -8.98
CA GLY A 27 -22.76 -18.93 -10.17
C GLY A 27 -22.82 -19.73 -11.47
N GLU A 28 -23.73 -19.34 -12.37
CA GLU A 28 -23.91 -19.94 -13.70
C GLU A 28 -22.60 -19.96 -14.52
N ALA A 29 -21.71 -18.99 -14.29
CA ALA A 29 -20.39 -18.95 -14.91
C ALA A 29 -19.53 -20.18 -14.57
N PHE A 30 -19.53 -20.62 -13.30
CA PHE A 30 -18.78 -21.83 -12.91
C PHE A 30 -19.41 -23.09 -13.49
N SER A 31 -20.74 -23.17 -13.59
CA SER A 31 -21.40 -24.29 -14.28
C SER A 31 -20.98 -24.39 -15.75
N LYS A 32 -20.87 -23.25 -16.46
CA LYS A 32 -20.35 -23.22 -17.84
C LYS A 32 -18.88 -23.67 -17.90
N HIS A 33 -18.06 -23.28 -16.93
CA HIS A 33 -16.66 -23.73 -16.86
C HIS A 33 -16.54 -25.22 -16.52
N GLU A 34 -17.37 -25.79 -15.64
CA GLU A 34 -17.39 -27.23 -15.38
C GLU A 34 -17.75 -28.04 -16.63
N GLU A 35 -18.67 -27.52 -17.46
CA GLU A 35 -19.04 -28.13 -18.74
C GLU A 35 -17.95 -27.97 -19.81
N ALA A 36 -17.25 -26.85 -19.85
CA ALA A 36 -16.15 -26.61 -20.79
C ALA A 36 -14.87 -27.36 -20.41
N PHE A 37 -14.64 -27.59 -19.11
CA PHE A 37 -13.46 -28.23 -18.56
C PHE A 37 -13.79 -29.56 -17.87
N LYS A 38 -14.65 -30.38 -18.49
CA LYS A 38 -15.13 -31.67 -17.93
C LYS A 38 -14.00 -32.62 -17.53
N ASP A 39 -12.91 -32.63 -18.28
CA ASP A 39 -11.73 -33.45 -18.01
C ASP A 39 -10.82 -32.84 -16.93
N ASN A 40 -11.10 -31.61 -16.50
CA ASN A 40 -10.26 -30.84 -15.58
C ASN A 40 -11.08 -30.15 -14.48
N LYS A 41 -12.07 -30.85 -13.94
CA LYS A 41 -12.92 -30.38 -12.83
C LYS A 41 -12.13 -29.92 -11.61
N GLN A 42 -10.96 -30.52 -11.37
CA GLN A 42 -10.09 -30.13 -10.27
C GLN A 42 -9.60 -28.68 -10.39
N ASN A 43 -9.31 -28.21 -11.61
CA ASN A 43 -8.92 -26.82 -11.82
C ASN A 43 -10.09 -25.86 -11.59
N VAL A 44 -11.29 -26.23 -12.03
CA VAL A 44 -12.49 -25.42 -11.80
C VAL A 44 -12.77 -25.27 -10.30
N GLN A 45 -12.62 -26.36 -9.52
CA GLN A 45 -12.71 -26.31 -8.07
C GLN A 45 -11.65 -25.39 -7.44
N ARG A 46 -10.40 -25.46 -7.90
CA ARG A 46 -9.33 -24.56 -7.41
C ARG A 46 -9.63 -23.09 -7.67
N TRP A 47 -10.18 -22.74 -8.83
CA TRP A 47 -10.58 -21.37 -9.13
C TRP A 47 -11.74 -20.91 -8.25
N ARG A 48 -12.68 -21.81 -7.98
CA ARG A 48 -13.78 -21.58 -7.04
C ARG A 48 -13.25 -21.25 -5.65
N ASP A 49 -12.37 -22.10 -5.13
CA ASP A 49 -11.77 -21.92 -3.81
C ASP A 49 -10.96 -20.61 -3.73
N ALA A 50 -10.21 -20.27 -4.78
CA ALA A 50 -9.44 -19.03 -4.87
C ALA A 50 -10.36 -17.79 -4.86
N LEU A 51 -11.45 -17.81 -5.63
CA LEU A 51 -12.40 -16.70 -5.67
C LEU A 51 -13.13 -16.53 -4.32
N THR A 52 -13.50 -17.63 -3.67
CA THR A 52 -14.06 -17.62 -2.31
C THR A 52 -13.07 -17.06 -1.29
N GLN A 53 -11.78 -17.40 -1.39
CA GLN A 53 -10.76 -16.82 -0.52
C GLN A 53 -10.61 -15.31 -0.74
N VAL A 54 -10.46 -14.86 -1.99
CA VAL A 54 -10.27 -13.43 -2.32
C VAL A 54 -11.49 -12.59 -1.92
N SER A 55 -12.70 -13.10 -2.11
CA SER A 55 -13.94 -12.40 -1.73
C SER A 55 -14.20 -12.34 -0.22
N ASN A 56 -13.46 -13.09 0.59
CA ASN A 56 -13.46 -12.97 2.05
C ASN A 56 -12.40 -11.98 2.57
N LEU A 57 -11.49 -11.50 1.71
CA LEU A 57 -10.50 -10.50 2.10
C LEU A 57 -11.11 -9.10 2.15
N SER A 58 -10.62 -8.29 3.09
CA SER A 58 -10.93 -6.86 3.13
C SER A 58 -10.27 -6.14 1.94
N GLY A 59 -11.03 -5.27 1.29
CA GLY A 59 -10.61 -4.54 0.09
C GLY A 59 -11.45 -3.30 -0.12
N TRP A 60 -11.33 -2.71 -1.31
CA TRP A 60 -12.13 -1.57 -1.71
C TRP A 60 -13.36 -2.03 -2.48
N HIS A 61 -14.51 -1.43 -2.17
CA HIS A 61 -15.76 -1.66 -2.86
C HIS A 61 -16.18 -0.36 -3.54
N LEU A 62 -16.13 -0.34 -4.87
CA LEU A 62 -16.52 0.82 -5.68
C LEU A 62 -17.95 0.57 -6.15
N GLN A 63 -18.90 1.30 -5.59
CA GLN A 63 -20.30 1.25 -6.02
C GLN A 63 -20.70 2.57 -6.69
N ASP A 64 -20.61 3.68 -5.96
CA ASP A 64 -20.93 5.05 -6.43
C ASP A 64 -19.84 6.08 -6.07
N ASP A 65 -18.66 5.62 -5.63
CA ASP A 65 -17.54 6.50 -5.29
C ASP A 65 -16.80 7.02 -6.53
N TYR A 66 -16.19 8.19 -6.42
CA TYR A 66 -15.27 8.69 -7.44
C TYR A 66 -14.05 7.76 -7.56
N GLU A 67 -13.90 7.13 -8.72
CA GLU A 67 -12.79 6.22 -9.03
C GLU A 67 -11.43 6.83 -8.69
N SER A 68 -11.26 8.13 -8.95
CA SER A 68 -10.02 8.87 -8.67
C SER A 68 -9.62 8.82 -7.20
N LYS A 69 -10.57 8.92 -6.27
CA LYS A 69 -10.31 8.85 -4.83
C LYS A 69 -9.85 7.45 -4.43
N VAL A 70 -10.51 6.43 -4.95
CA VAL A 70 -10.17 5.03 -4.63
C VAL A 70 -8.82 4.64 -5.25
N ILE A 71 -8.51 5.13 -6.45
CA ILE A 71 -7.19 4.97 -7.08
C ILE A 71 -6.12 5.62 -6.20
N GLN A 72 -6.34 6.83 -5.68
CA GLN A 72 -5.39 7.48 -4.77
C GLN A 72 -5.17 6.67 -3.50
N ASP A 73 -6.24 6.15 -2.88
CA ASP A 73 -6.15 5.30 -1.68
C ASP A 73 -5.35 4.01 -1.95
N ILE A 74 -5.59 3.36 -3.09
CA ILE A 74 -4.87 2.15 -3.51
C ILE A 74 -3.38 2.45 -3.71
N VAL A 75 -3.06 3.50 -4.46
CA VAL A 75 -1.67 3.93 -4.72
C VAL A 75 -0.96 4.26 -3.41
N GLY A 76 -1.59 5.01 -2.51
CA GLY A 76 -1.04 5.35 -1.20
C GLY A 76 -0.78 4.11 -0.33
N LYS A 77 -1.69 3.12 -0.34
CA LYS A 77 -1.48 1.87 0.39
C LYS A 77 -0.33 1.05 -0.18
N ILE A 78 -0.29 0.83 -1.49
CA ILE A 78 0.80 0.09 -2.16
C ILE A 78 2.14 0.77 -1.88
N PHE A 79 2.19 2.09 -2.03
CA PHE A 79 3.39 2.86 -1.77
C PHE A 79 3.85 2.69 -0.31
N THR A 80 2.95 2.77 0.67
CA THR A 80 3.29 2.59 2.10
C THR A 80 3.84 1.20 2.38
N GLU A 81 3.24 0.16 1.80
CA GLU A 81 3.68 -1.24 1.97
C GLU A 81 5.05 -1.49 1.30
N LEU A 82 5.29 -0.90 0.13
CA LEU A 82 6.55 -1.06 -0.61
C LEU A 82 7.70 -0.18 -0.09
N ASN A 83 7.41 0.99 0.48
CA ASN A 83 8.42 1.92 1.03
C ASN A 83 8.77 1.64 2.50
N GLN A 84 8.62 0.39 2.92
CA GLN A 84 9.45 -0.13 4.01
C GLN A 84 10.93 -0.02 3.59
N PRO A 85 11.82 0.44 4.48
CA PRO A 85 13.04 1.10 4.06
C PRO A 85 14.03 0.09 3.46
N ILE A 86 14.37 0.28 2.19
CA ILE A 86 15.67 -0.12 1.65
C ILE A 86 16.43 1.17 1.39
N SER A 87 16.96 1.79 2.44
CA SER A 87 17.99 2.83 2.29
C SER A 87 19.31 2.22 2.71
N SER A 88 20.22 2.04 1.75
CA SER A 88 21.62 1.67 2.01
C SER A 88 22.39 2.76 2.77
N VAL A 89 21.80 3.95 2.95
CA VAL A 89 22.35 5.03 3.80
C VAL A 89 21.94 4.82 5.27
N ALA A 90 20.76 4.24 5.52
CA ALA A 90 20.29 3.95 6.87
C ALA A 90 20.95 2.71 7.48
N THR A 91 21.44 1.76 6.67
CA THR A 91 22.03 0.50 7.15
C THR A 91 23.26 0.69 8.03
N ASP A 92 24.00 1.78 7.82
CA ASP A 92 25.23 2.07 8.58
C ASP A 92 24.98 2.97 9.80
N LEU A 93 23.74 3.39 10.04
CA LEU A 93 23.39 4.42 11.03
C LEU A 93 22.50 3.84 12.15
N VAL A 94 23.12 3.56 13.30
CA VAL A 94 22.45 2.98 14.47
C VAL A 94 21.34 3.91 14.98
N GLY A 95 20.12 3.37 15.12
CA GLY A 95 18.97 4.10 15.66
C GLY A 95 18.33 5.10 14.69
N MET A 96 18.69 5.08 13.40
CA MET A 96 18.09 5.94 12.39
C MET A 96 16.62 5.58 12.13
N ASP A 97 16.30 4.29 12.09
CA ASP A 97 14.96 3.80 11.78
C ASP A 97 13.90 4.32 12.76
N SER A 98 14.20 4.36 14.06
CA SER A 98 13.26 4.87 15.06
C SER A 98 12.99 6.37 14.89
N ARG A 99 14.04 7.17 14.64
CA ARG A 99 13.91 8.62 14.42
C ARG A 99 13.18 8.95 13.12
N VAL A 100 13.47 8.21 12.05
CA VAL A 100 12.77 8.35 10.77
C VAL A 100 11.30 7.96 10.93
N LYS A 101 11.00 6.86 11.62
CA LYS A 101 9.63 6.42 11.89
C LYS A 101 8.84 7.45 12.70
N GLU A 102 9.47 8.05 13.71
CA GLU A 102 8.87 9.13 14.50
C GLU A 102 8.55 10.34 13.62
N MET A 103 9.50 10.82 12.80
CA MET A 103 9.24 11.93 11.87
C MET A 103 8.13 11.61 10.85
N LEU A 104 8.13 10.41 10.28
CA LEU A 104 7.08 9.99 9.34
C LEU A 104 5.71 9.95 10.01
N SER A 105 5.62 9.63 11.31
CA SER A 105 4.35 9.68 12.05
C SER A 105 3.84 11.11 12.28
N CYS A 106 4.72 12.10 12.31
CA CYS A 106 4.36 13.52 12.36
C CYS A 106 3.95 14.08 11.00
N LEU A 107 4.43 13.48 9.91
CA LEU A 107 4.06 13.83 8.55
C LEU A 107 2.69 13.21 8.24
N ASP A 108 1.64 13.99 8.45
CA ASP A 108 0.28 13.61 8.05
C ASP A 108 0.11 13.69 6.52
N MET A 109 0.73 12.72 5.81
CA MET A 109 0.86 12.70 4.35
C MET A 109 -0.48 12.48 3.61
N GLY A 110 -1.58 12.24 4.33
CA GLY A 110 -2.91 12.00 3.75
C GLY A 110 -3.84 13.22 3.73
N LEU A 111 -3.48 14.32 4.40
CA LEU A 111 -4.26 15.56 4.38
C LEU A 111 -3.64 16.55 3.39
N HIS A 112 -4.47 17.17 2.53
CA HIS A 112 -4.06 18.27 1.62
C HIS A 112 -3.67 19.56 2.36
N LYS A 113 -2.89 19.47 3.44
CA LYS A 113 -2.46 20.58 4.30
C LYS A 113 -0.94 20.72 4.25
N VAL A 114 -0.47 21.96 4.42
CA VAL A 114 0.96 22.25 4.55
C VAL A 114 1.44 21.84 5.95
N CYS A 115 2.45 20.97 6.02
CA CYS A 115 3.11 20.56 7.25
C CYS A 115 4.53 21.12 7.32
N VAL A 116 4.91 21.71 8.44
CA VAL A 116 6.27 22.20 8.71
C VAL A 116 6.80 21.51 9.95
N ILE A 117 7.96 20.86 9.84
CA ILE A 117 8.61 20.14 10.95
C ILE A 117 9.97 20.77 11.24
N GLY A 118 10.20 21.12 12.51
CA GLY A 118 11.49 21.58 13.00
C GLY A 118 12.26 20.47 13.71
N ILE A 119 13.54 20.27 13.39
CA ILE A 119 14.44 19.34 14.09
C ILE A 119 15.42 20.15 14.93
N LEU A 120 15.33 20.02 16.26
CA LEU A 120 16.21 20.70 17.21
C LEU A 120 17.14 19.69 17.91
N GLY A 121 18.33 20.15 18.29
CA GLY A 121 19.30 19.32 19.01
C GLY A 121 20.71 19.91 18.94
N ILE A 122 21.61 19.36 19.75
CA ILE A 122 23.00 19.79 19.84
C ILE A 122 23.76 19.66 18.51
N GLY A 123 24.91 20.34 18.40
CA GLY A 123 25.81 20.20 17.25
C GLY A 123 26.25 18.75 17.05
N GLY A 124 26.40 18.32 15.79
CA GLY A 124 26.90 16.98 15.46
C GLY A 124 25.93 15.81 15.66
N ILE A 125 24.76 15.99 16.27
CA ILE A 125 23.81 14.90 16.59
C ILE A 125 23.11 14.24 15.36
N GLY A 126 23.41 14.70 14.15
CA GLY A 126 22.87 14.14 12.91
C GLY A 126 21.52 14.69 12.45
N LYS A 127 21.11 15.91 12.87
CA LYS A 127 19.84 16.54 12.45
C LYS A 127 19.65 16.57 10.93
N THR A 128 20.66 17.06 10.22
CA THR A 128 20.67 17.14 8.75
C THR A 128 20.63 15.75 8.12
N THR A 129 21.26 14.76 8.76
CA THR A 129 21.26 13.37 8.31
C THR A 129 19.86 12.78 8.40
N VAL A 130 19.17 12.95 9.53
CA VAL A 130 17.78 12.49 9.69
C VAL A 130 16.87 13.16 8.67
N ALA A 131 16.98 14.49 8.49
CA ALA A 131 16.19 15.22 7.49
C ALA A 131 16.42 14.69 6.06
N ARG A 132 17.67 14.35 5.71
CA ARG A 132 18.01 13.77 4.41
C ARG A 132 17.40 12.39 4.22
N VAL A 133 17.51 11.50 5.20
CA VAL A 133 16.96 10.14 5.10
C VAL A 133 15.43 10.19 5.00
N VAL A 134 14.77 11.08 5.75
CA VAL A 134 13.32 11.30 5.61
C VAL A 134 12.97 11.83 4.21
N TYR A 135 13.72 12.82 3.72
CA TYR A 135 13.54 13.35 2.36
C TYR A 135 13.65 12.25 1.30
N GLU A 136 14.74 11.48 1.31
CA GLU A 136 14.97 10.38 0.35
C GLU A 136 13.84 9.34 0.39
N ARG A 137 13.18 9.19 1.55
CA ARG A 137 12.09 8.24 1.75
C ARG A 137 10.72 8.73 1.27
N ILE A 138 10.48 10.04 1.25
CA ILE A 138 9.17 10.59 0.91
C ILE A 138 9.16 11.40 -0.38
N CYS A 139 10.32 11.77 -0.93
CA CYS A 139 10.42 12.67 -2.08
C CYS A 139 9.61 12.18 -3.29
N ALA A 140 9.60 10.87 -3.53
CA ALA A 140 8.84 10.23 -4.61
C ALA A 140 7.31 10.28 -4.43
N GLN A 141 6.81 10.69 -3.26
CA GLN A 141 5.38 10.86 -2.99
C GLN A 141 4.85 12.24 -3.41
N PHE A 142 5.74 13.18 -3.72
CA PHE A 142 5.37 14.54 -4.09
C PHE A 142 5.58 14.76 -5.59
N GLU A 143 4.70 15.55 -6.20
CA GLU A 143 4.82 15.95 -7.61
C GLU A 143 6.16 16.66 -7.89
N ALA A 144 6.65 17.41 -6.92
CA ALA A 144 7.97 18.03 -6.94
C ALA A 144 8.61 17.97 -5.55
N CYS A 145 9.92 17.74 -5.50
CA CYS A 145 10.69 17.65 -4.27
C CYS A 145 12.07 18.31 -4.45
N SER A 146 12.60 18.89 -3.37
CA SER A 146 13.95 19.45 -3.35
C SER A 146 14.55 19.33 -1.95
N PHE A 147 15.86 19.05 -1.88
CA PHE A 147 16.63 19.04 -0.64
C PHE A 147 17.65 20.19 -0.65
N LEU A 148 17.41 21.21 0.18
CA LEU A 148 18.30 22.36 0.32
C LEU A 148 19.28 22.12 1.46
N ALA A 149 20.52 21.76 1.12
CA ALA A 149 21.60 21.63 2.09
C ALA A 149 22.27 22.98 2.39
N ASN A 150 22.83 23.13 3.60
CA ASN A 150 23.70 24.25 3.98
C ASN A 150 23.07 25.64 3.88
N VAL A 151 21.75 25.74 4.09
CA VAL A 151 21.05 27.03 4.19
C VAL A 151 21.58 27.78 5.42
N ARG A 152 22.10 28.99 5.21
CA ARG A 152 22.48 29.93 6.27
C ARG A 152 21.35 30.95 6.39
N ILE A 153 20.85 31.16 7.60
CA ILE A 153 19.89 32.21 7.93
C ILE A 153 20.67 33.41 8.46
#